data_AF-Q57525-F1
#
_entry.id   AF-Q57525-F1
#
_cell.length_a   1.000
_cell.length_b   1.000
_cell.length_c   1.000
_cell.angle_alpha   90.00
_cell.angle_beta   90.00
_cell.angle_gamma   90.00
#
_symmetry.space_group_name_H-M   'P 1'
#
loop_
_entity.id
_entity.type
_entity.pdbx_description
1 polymer ?
#
loop_
_entity_poly.entity_id
_entity_poly.type
_entity_poly.pdbx_seq_one_letter_code
_entity_poly.pdbx_strand_id
1 'polypeptide(L)'
;MPYLSVAKFGGTSVANHDAMTACAKIVIADPNTRVVVLSASAGVTNLLVALANGVKATEREKLIGNDLHITSGVAKRIFDTVQSYNVRMISYGASTNNVCMLVQSEHSDEIVRSLHKSLFE
;
A
#
# COMPACT_ATOMS: atom_id res chain seq x y z
N MET A 1 -25.91 -0.74 5.09
CA MET A 1 -24.84 0.05 4.44
C MET A 1 -24.66 -0.47 3.02
N PRO A 2 -24.53 0.37 1.98
CA PRO A 2 -24.15 -0.13 0.66
C PRO A 2 -22.79 -0.85 0.80
N TYR A 3 -22.72 -2.07 0.26
CA TYR A 3 -21.53 -2.91 0.36
C TYR A 3 -20.39 -2.21 -0.39
N LEU A 4 -19.33 -1.79 0.30
CA LEU A 4 -18.16 -1.20 -0.37
C LEU A 4 -17.24 -2.33 -0.84
N SER A 5 -17.06 -2.43 -2.15
CA SER A 5 -16.05 -3.26 -2.79
C SER A 5 -14.77 -2.45 -3.00
N VAL A 6 -13.63 -3.10 -2.79
CA VAL A 6 -12.31 -2.51 -2.96
C VAL A 6 -11.54 -3.40 -3.92
N ALA A 7 -11.11 -2.84 -5.04
CA ALA A 7 -10.34 -3.56 -6.02
C ALA A 7 -8.86 -3.20 -5.89
N LYS A 8 -7.98 -4.20 -5.85
CA LYS A 8 -6.53 -4.00 -5.85
C LYS A 8 -5.93 -4.67 -7.07
N PHE A 9 -5.14 -3.92 -7.85
CA PHE A 9 -4.42 -4.42 -9.01
C PHE A 9 -2.93 -4.06 -8.92
N GLY A 10 -2.09 -4.84 -9.60
CA GLY A 10 -0.64 -4.62 -9.61
C GLY A 10 0.06 -5.58 -10.56
N GLY A 11 1.36 -5.40 -10.75
CA GLY A 11 2.16 -6.34 -11.52
C GLY A 11 1.68 -6.47 -12.96
N THR A 12 1.39 -7.71 -13.38
CA THR A 12 0.98 -8.03 -14.75
C THR A 12 -0.40 -7.48 -15.11
N SER A 13 -1.31 -7.35 -14.13
CA SER A 13 -2.64 -6.77 -14.33
C SER A 13 -2.60 -5.30 -14.77
N VAL A 14 -1.48 -4.61 -14.52
CA VAL A 14 -1.27 -3.22 -14.95
C VAL A 14 0.01 -3.06 -15.73
N ALA A 15 0.50 -4.12 -16.39
CA ALA A 15 1.78 -4.09 -17.11
C ALA A 15 1.73 -3.28 -18.41
N ASN A 16 0.56 -3.18 -19.04
CA ASN A 16 0.39 -2.50 -20.32
C ASN A 16 -1.07 -2.03 -20.49
N HIS A 17 -1.31 -1.32 -21.58
CA HIS A 17 -2.61 -0.78 -21.96
C HIS A 17 -3.74 -1.82 -21.90
N ASP A 18 -3.53 -3.01 -22.46
CA ASP A 18 -4.57 -4.04 -22.56
C ASP A 18 -4.92 -4.62 -21.19
N ALA A 19 -3.92 -4.87 -20.36
CA ALA A 19 -4.10 -5.33 -18.98
C ALA A 19 -4.84 -4.28 -18.14
N MET A 20 -4.45 -3.01 -18.25
CA MET A 20 -5.13 -1.90 -17.56
C MET A 20 -6.59 -1.76 -18.02
N THR A 21 -6.84 -1.91 -19.32
CA THR A 21 -8.20 -1.90 -19.89
C THR A 21 -9.04 -3.05 -19.34
N ALA A 22 -8.47 -4.24 -19.19
CA ALA A 22 -9.16 -5.36 -18.56
C ALA A 22 -9.50 -5.08 -17.08
N CYS A 23 -8.57 -4.48 -16.32
CA CYS A 23 -8.84 -4.07 -14.94
C CYS A 23 -9.95 -3.01 -14.87
N ALA A 24 -9.93 -2.02 -15.76
CA ALA A 24 -10.97 -0.99 -15.83
C ALA A 24 -12.35 -1.62 -16.09
N LYS A 25 -12.44 -2.61 -16.99
CA LYS A 25 -13.69 -3.35 -17.23
C LYS A 25 -14.19 -4.09 -15.97
N ILE A 26 -13.29 -4.69 -15.20
CA ILE A 26 -13.65 -5.34 -13.92
C ILE A 26 -14.22 -4.32 -12.92
N VAL A 27 -13.56 -3.16 -12.78
CA VAL A 27 -14.00 -2.09 -11.88
C VAL A 27 -15.37 -1.54 -12.31
N ILE A 28 -15.54 -1.26 -13.61
CA ILE A 28 -16.78 -0.71 -14.16
C ILE A 28 -17.95 -1.70 -14.04
N ALA A 29 -17.68 -3.00 -14.15
CA ALA A 29 -18.71 -4.03 -14.05
C ALA A 29 -19.31 -4.17 -12.64
N ASP A 30 -18.61 -3.72 -11.59
CA ASP A 30 -19.11 -3.73 -10.21
C ASP A 30 -19.34 -2.30 -9.68
N PRO A 31 -20.58 -1.78 -9.67
CA PRO A 31 -20.90 -0.44 -9.18
C PRO A 31 -20.61 -0.26 -7.67
N ASN A 32 -20.38 -1.34 -6.93
CA ASN A 32 -19.97 -1.29 -5.53
C ASN A 32 -18.47 -1.02 -5.36
N THR A 33 -17.66 -1.16 -6.41
CA THR A 33 -16.23 -0.86 -6.37
C THR A 33 -16.03 0.65 -6.39
N ARG A 34 -15.74 1.24 -5.22
CA ARG A 34 -15.54 2.70 -5.09
C ARG A 34 -14.11 3.10 -4.72
N VAL A 35 -13.27 2.12 -4.36
CA VAL A 35 -11.85 2.32 -4.08
C VAL A 35 -11.06 1.36 -4.94
N VAL A 36 -10.13 1.90 -5.72
CA VAL A 36 -9.18 1.12 -6.52
C VAL A 36 -7.78 1.43 -6.02
N VAL A 37 -7.06 0.40 -5.62
CA VAL A 37 -5.65 0.49 -5.21
C VAL A 37 -4.80 -0.09 -6.33
N LEU A 38 -3.87 0.72 -6.84
CA LEU A 38 -2.90 0.29 -7.83
C LEU A 38 -1.52 0.18 -7.20
N SER A 39 -0.87 -0.95 -7.44
CA SER A 39 0.56 -1.15 -7.17
C SER A 39 1.36 -0.92 -8.46
N ALA A 40 2.69 -0.87 -8.36
CA ALA A 40 3.57 -0.71 -9.52
C ALA A 40 3.35 -1.81 -10.58
N SER A 41 3.50 -1.44 -11.85
CA SER A 41 3.51 -2.37 -12.99
C SER A 41 4.63 -3.40 -12.86
N ALA A 42 4.44 -4.58 -13.47
CA ALA A 42 5.41 -5.67 -13.43
C ALA A 42 6.82 -5.18 -13.78
N GLY A 43 7.81 -5.54 -12.95
CA GLY A 43 9.21 -5.16 -13.13
C GLY A 43 9.57 -3.73 -12.72
N VAL A 44 8.62 -2.80 -12.58
CA VAL A 44 8.91 -1.40 -12.23
C VAL A 44 9.55 -1.29 -10.84
N THR A 45 9.07 -2.04 -9.85
CA THR A 45 9.70 -2.03 -8.51
C THR A 45 11.17 -2.45 -8.58
N ASN A 46 11.51 -3.46 -9.40
CA ASN A 46 12.89 -3.90 -9.57
C ASN A 46 13.74 -2.82 -10.24
N LEU A 47 13.20 -2.11 -11.23
CA LEU A 47 13.89 -0.98 -11.87
C LEU A 47 14.13 0.16 -10.87
N LEU A 48 13.13 0.50 -10.05
CA LEU A 48 13.27 1.52 -9.01
C LEU A 48 14.33 1.15 -7.97
N VAL A 49 14.35 -0.11 -7.53
CA VAL A 49 15.39 -0.63 -6.62
C VAL A 49 16.77 -0.58 -7.28
N ALA A 50 16.88 -0.97 -8.55
CA ALA A 50 18.13 -0.93 -9.30
C ALA A 50 18.67 0.51 -9.45
N LEU A 51 17.80 1.47 -9.80
CA LEU A 51 18.16 2.88 -9.89
C LEU A 51 18.60 3.44 -8.53
N ALA A 52 17.88 3.08 -7.46
CA ALA A 52 18.20 3.55 -6.12
C ALA A 52 19.49 2.94 -5.55
N ASN A 53 19.92 1.77 -6.03
CA ASN A 53 21.23 1.20 -5.66
C ASN A 53 22.42 1.98 -6.24
N GLY A 54 22.20 2.87 -7.21
CA GLY A 54 23.23 3.75 -7.75
C GLY A 54 23.52 5.00 -6.90
N VAL A 55 22.73 5.26 -5.85
CA VAL A 55 22.90 6.42 -4.98
C VAL A 55 23.39 6.04 -3.58
N LYS A 56 23.76 7.02 -2.76
CA LYS A 56 24.21 6.76 -1.38
C LYS A 56 23.10 6.10 -0.58
N ALA A 57 23.45 5.28 0.42
CA ALA A 57 22.47 4.57 1.24
C ALA A 57 21.38 5.49 1.81
N THR A 58 21.74 6.67 2.32
CA THR A 58 20.80 7.68 2.86
C THR A 58 19.88 8.30 1.81
N GLU A 59 20.31 8.38 0.55
CA GLU A 59 19.48 8.85 -0.56
C GLU A 59 18.57 7.73 -1.06
N ARG A 60 19.08 6.50 -1.12
CA ARG A 60 18.33 5.28 -1.45
C ARG A 60 17.18 5.06 -0.46
N GLU A 61 17.43 5.22 0.84
CA GLU A 61 16.41 5.15 1.90
C GLU A 61 15.26 6.13 1.64
N LYS A 62 15.55 7.33 1.14
CA LYS A 62 14.50 8.31 0.78
C LYS A 62 13.75 7.95 -0.51
N LEU A 63 14.43 7.34 -1.48
CA LEU A 63 13.87 7.03 -2.80
C LEU A 63 12.96 5.81 -2.79
N ILE A 64 13.39 4.72 -2.16
CA ILE A 64 12.64 3.47 -2.14
C ILE A 64 11.97 3.21 -0.80
N GLY A 65 12.41 3.83 0.30
CA GLY A 65 11.92 3.60 1.66
C GLY A 65 12.73 2.53 2.42
N ASN A 66 12.64 2.56 3.75
CA ASN A 66 13.41 1.71 4.67
C ASN A 66 12.89 0.28 4.75
N ASP A 67 13.80 -0.66 4.97
CA ASP A 67 13.64 -2.09 5.22
C ASP A 67 12.65 -2.46 6.35
N LEU A 68 11.36 -2.14 6.19
CA LEU A 68 10.31 -2.51 7.13
C LEU A 68 10.27 -4.03 7.34
N HIS A 69 10.71 -4.79 6.32
CA HIS A 69 10.85 -6.25 6.37
C HIS A 69 12.03 -6.72 7.23
N ILE A 70 13.07 -5.91 7.42
CA ILE A 70 14.23 -6.27 8.25
C ILE A 70 13.97 -5.89 9.72
N THR A 71 13.14 -4.86 9.95
CA THR A 71 12.80 -4.46 11.33
C THR A 71 11.69 -5.35 11.88
N SER A 72 12.10 -6.44 12.54
CA SER A 72 11.17 -7.33 13.22
C SER A 72 10.28 -6.57 14.21
N GLY A 73 9.01 -6.95 14.27
CA GLY A 73 8.04 -6.31 15.17
C GLY A 73 7.41 -5.02 14.66
N VAL A 74 7.84 -4.42 13.53
CA VAL A 74 7.14 -3.23 12.98
C VAL A 74 5.71 -3.56 12.60
N ALA A 75 5.48 -4.68 11.92
CA ALA A 75 4.12 -5.14 11.62
C ALA A 75 3.28 -5.31 12.90
N LYS A 76 3.87 -5.88 13.97
CA LYS A 76 3.21 -5.99 15.28
C LYS A 76 2.85 -4.62 15.83
N ARG A 77 3.78 -3.65 15.86
CA ARG A 77 3.51 -2.27 16.32
C ARG A 77 2.40 -1.62 15.53
N ILE A 78 2.41 -1.76 14.20
CA ILE A 78 1.35 -1.23 13.33
C ILE A 78 0.00 -1.84 13.73
N PHE A 79 -0.10 -3.18 13.80
CA PHE A 79 -1.35 -3.87 14.11
C PHE A 79 -1.83 -3.66 15.55
N ASP A 80 -0.92 -3.59 16.52
CA ASP A 80 -1.24 -3.23 17.90
C ASP A 80 -1.78 -1.80 17.99
N THR A 81 -1.25 -0.88 17.19
CA THR A 81 -1.71 0.52 17.18
C THR A 81 -3.12 0.65 16.62
N VAL A 82 -3.46 -0.15 15.60
CA VAL A 82 -4.77 -0.11 14.96
C VAL A 82 -5.76 -1.14 15.49
N GLN A 83 -5.41 -1.89 16.54
CA GLN A 83 -6.19 -3.05 17.04
C GLN A 83 -7.62 -2.69 17.47
N SER A 84 -7.85 -1.45 17.90
CA SER A 84 -9.16 -0.96 18.35
C SER A 84 -10.07 -0.47 17.22
N TYR A 85 -9.59 -0.49 15.97
CA TYR A 85 -10.32 0.03 14.82
C TYR A 85 -10.66 -1.07 13.83
N ASN A 86 -11.82 -0.92 13.19
CA ASN A 86 -12.20 -1.80 12.09
C ASN A 86 -11.40 -1.44 10.83
N VAL A 87 -10.51 -2.35 10.40
CA VAL A 87 -9.75 -2.23 9.15
C VAL A 87 -10.41 -3.06 8.05
N ARG A 88 -10.85 -2.41 6.97
CA ARG A 88 -11.58 -3.05 5.86
C ARG A 88 -10.66 -3.74 4.86
N MET A 89 -9.47 -3.18 4.64
CA MET A 89 -8.46 -3.72 3.73
C MET A 89 -7.09 -3.41 4.29
N ILE A 90 -6.18 -4.37 4.18
CA ILE A 90 -4.75 -4.15 4.36
C ILE A 90 -4.07 -4.55 3.06
N SER A 91 -3.22 -3.67 2.57
CA SER A 91 -2.48 -3.85 1.33
C SER A 91 -1.01 -3.60 1.63
N TYR A 92 -0.24 -4.68 1.66
CA TYR A 92 1.21 -4.63 1.68
C TYR A 92 1.72 -4.95 0.27
N GLY A 93 2.49 -4.04 -0.31
CA GLY A 93 3.02 -4.17 -1.67
C GLY A 93 4.32 -4.96 -1.73
N ALA A 94 4.85 -5.16 -2.94
CA ALA A 94 6.19 -5.72 -3.14
C ALA A 94 7.28 -4.78 -2.62
N SER A 95 7.06 -3.46 -2.67
CA SER A 95 7.91 -2.55 -1.91
C SER A 95 7.62 -2.80 -0.43
N THR A 96 8.63 -3.23 0.32
CA THR A 96 8.52 -3.53 1.76
C THR A 96 8.24 -2.30 2.60
N ASN A 97 7.99 -1.14 1.98
CA ASN A 97 8.09 0.16 2.61
C ASN A 97 6.73 0.88 2.61
N ASN A 98 5.71 0.27 2.01
CA ASN A 98 4.36 0.81 1.95
C ASN A 98 3.33 -0.21 2.48
N VAL A 99 2.65 0.19 3.54
CA VAL A 99 1.44 -0.48 4.06
C VAL A 99 0.29 0.48 3.85
N CYS A 100 -0.70 0.08 3.05
CA CYS A 100 -1.96 0.81 2.92
C CYS A 100 -3.06 0.11 3.73
N MET A 101 -3.85 0.88 4.46
CA MET A 101 -5.03 0.39 5.16
C MET A 101 -6.26 1.19 4.75
N LEU A 102 -7.38 0.52 4.56
CA LEU A 102 -8.67 1.17 4.41
C LEU A 102 -9.40 1.14 5.75
N VAL A 103 -9.67 2.31 6.29
CA VAL A 103 -10.36 2.53 7.55
C VAL A 103 -11.51 3.52 7.36
N GLN A 104 -12.41 3.61 8.33
CA GLN A 104 -13.44 4.65 8.30
C GLN A 104 -12.80 6.03 8.43
N SER A 105 -13.28 7.00 7.65
CA SER A 105 -12.73 8.36 7.60
C SER A 105 -12.80 9.09 8.95
N GLU A 106 -13.79 8.78 9.78
CA GLU A 106 -13.92 9.35 11.13
C GLU A 106 -12.75 8.99 12.06
N HIS A 107 -12.06 7.87 11.80
CA HIS A 107 -10.92 7.41 12.59
C HIS A 107 -9.57 7.71 11.92
N SER A 108 -9.54 8.23 10.67
CA SER A 108 -8.30 8.30 9.90
C SER A 108 -7.22 9.16 10.56
N ASP A 109 -7.59 10.33 11.06
CA ASP A 109 -6.63 11.28 11.65
C ASP A 109 -6.08 10.75 12.98
N GLU A 110 -6.93 10.12 13.79
CA GLU A 110 -6.54 9.50 15.05
C GLU A 110 -5.59 8.32 14.82
N ILE A 111 -5.91 7.46 13.85
CA ILE A 111 -5.06 6.33 13.45
C ILE A 111 -3.70 6.82 12.97
N VAL A 112 -3.66 7.84 12.10
CA VAL A 112 -2.41 8.41 11.59
C VAL A 112 -1.56 8.98 12.73
N ARG A 113 -2.16 9.74 13.66
CA ARG A 113 -1.43 10.27 14.83
C ARG A 113 -0.93 9.17 15.74
N SER A 114 -1.73 8.14 15.99
CA SER A 114 -1.35 7.00 16.82
C SER A 114 -0.22 6.20 16.19
N LEU A 115 -0.26 5.98 14.87
CA LEU A 115 0.82 5.35 14.11
C LEU A 115 2.09 6.19 14.13
N HIS A 116 1.98 7.51 13.96
CA HIS A 116 3.13 8.41 14.05
C HIS A 116 3.84 8.27 15.40
N LYS A 117 3.07 8.42 16.48
CA LYS A 117 3.58 8.27 17.84
C LYS A 117 4.14 6.87 18.10
N SER A 118 3.45 5.84 17.65
CA SER A 118 3.86 4.45 17.90
C SER A 118 5.09 4.02 17.10
N LEU A 119 5.41 4.67 15.98
CA LEU A 119 6.50 4.27 15.08
C LEU A 119 7.72 5.20 15.12
N PHE A 120 7.53 6.49 15.40
CA PHE A 120 8.58 7.51 15.28
C PHE A 120 8.86 8.29 16.57
N GLU A 121 8.08 8.08 17.64
CA GLU A 121 8.29 8.66 18.97
C GLU A 121 8.54 7.55 20.01
#